data_AF-A0A535WZV6-F1
#
_entry.id   AF-A0A535WZV6-F1
#
_cell.length_a   1.000
_cell.length_b   1.000
_cell.length_c   1.000
_cell.angle_alpha   90.00
_cell.angle_beta   90.00
_cell.angle_gamma   90.00
#
_symmetry.space_group_name_H-M   'P 1'
#
loop_
_entity.id
_entity.type
_entity.pdbx_description
1 polymer ?
#
loop_
_entity_poly.entity_id
_entity_poly.type
_entity_poly.pdbx_seq_one_letter_code
_entity_poly.pdbx_strand_id
1 'polypeptide(L)' 'MIGNLFSWTVTALFGTITLLLAFESWALLTGHTPISEYIRPAVHSYPGIAFVIAVVIGILLGHFLWGPAYGRTSPEGPK' A
#
# COMPACT_ATOMS: atom_id res chain seq x y z
N MET A 1 -7.63 -15.78 15.87
CA MET A 1 -8.27 -14.46 15.63
C MET A 1 -7.34 -13.51 14.89
N ILE A 2 -6.10 -13.27 15.34
CA ILE A 2 -5.10 -12.41 14.64
C ILE A 2 -4.87 -12.81 13.16
N GLY A 3 -4.76 -14.10 12.85
CA GLY A 3 -4.52 -14.56 11.47
C GLY A 3 -5.66 -14.22 10.50
N ASN A 4 -6.92 -14.25 10.98
CA ASN A 4 -8.06 -13.83 10.17
C ASN A 4 -8.04 -12.31 9.96
N LEU A 5 -7.77 -11.52 11.00
CA LEU A 5 -7.68 -10.06 10.86
C LEU A 5 -6.58 -9.65 9.86
N PHE A 6 -5.42 -10.30 9.92
CA PHE A 6 -4.32 -10.09 8.96
C PHE A 6 -4.77 -10.41 7.53
N SER A 7 -5.32 -11.61 7.31
CA SER A 7 -5.81 -12.04 6.00
C SER A 7 -6.84 -11.07 5.42
N TRP A 8 -7.85 -10.67 6.19
CA TRP A 8 -8.88 -9.74 5.76
C TRP A 8 -8.32 -8.34 5.47
N THR A 9 -7.35 -7.86 6.25
CA THR A 9 -6.70 -6.57 6.02
C THR A 9 -5.91 -6.59 4.72
N VAL A 10 -5.16 -7.65 4.46
CA VAL A 10 -4.40 -7.83 3.21
C VAL A 10 -5.35 -7.93 2.02
N THR A 11 -6.42 -8.73 2.12
CA THR A 11 -7.44 -8.82 1.08
C THR A 11 -8.09 -7.47 0.81
N ALA A 12 -8.45 -6.71 1.84
CA ALA A 12 -9.03 -5.38 1.69
C ALA A 12 -8.05 -4.38 1.04
N LEU A 13 -6.76 -4.42 1.43
CA LEU A 13 -5.72 -3.57 0.84
C LEU A 13 -5.58 -3.83 -0.66
N PHE A 14 -5.34 -5.08 -1.04
CA PHE A 14 -5.17 -5.43 -2.46
C PHE A 14 -6.47 -5.27 -3.25
N GLY A 15 -7.62 -5.56 -2.66
CA GLY A 15 -8.93 -5.29 -3.28
C GLY A 15 -9.13 -3.81 -3.56
N THR A 16 -8.79 -2.94 -2.60
CA THR A 16 -8.89 -1.49 -2.77
C THR A 16 -7.94 -0.99 -3.86
N ILE A 17 -6.68 -1.43 -3.85
CA ILE A 17 -5.71 -1.08 -4.90
C ILE A 17 -6.21 -1.52 -6.28
N THR A 18 -6.76 -2.74 -6.38
CA THR A 18 -7.29 -3.27 -7.65
C THR A 18 -8.44 -2.41 -8.16
N LEU A 19 -9.37 -2.01 -7.29
CA LEU A 19 -10.49 -1.12 -7.67
C LEU A 19 -9.99 0.27 -8.10
N LEU A 20 -9.00 0.83 -7.40
CA LEU A 20 -8.40 2.11 -7.77
C LEU A 20 -7.72 2.03 -9.15
N LEU A 21 -6.99 0.96 -9.44
CA LEU A 21 -6.36 0.75 -10.75
C LEU A 21 -7.38 0.52 -11.87
N ALA A 22 -8.47 -0.20 -11.58
CA ALA A 22 -9.56 -0.40 -12.53
C ALA A 22 -10.24 0.94 -12.86
N PHE A 23 -10.51 1.77 -11.84
CA PHE A 23 -11.03 3.12 -12.04
C PHE A 23 -10.06 3.97 -12.86
N GLU A 24 -8.77 3.98 -12.52
CA GLU A 24 -7.75 4.74 -13.24
C GLU A 24 -7.70 4.33 -14.72
N SER A 25 -7.74 3.02 -14.99
CA SER A 25 -7.73 2.48 -16.35
C SER A 25 -8.98 2.90 -17.13
N TRP A 26 -10.15 2.82 -16.50
CA TRP A 26 -11.40 3.27 -17.11
C TRP A 26 -11.40 4.78 -17.38
N ALA A 27 -10.93 5.59 -16.43
CA ALA A 27 -10.86 7.04 -16.57
C ALA A 27 -9.96 7.45 -17.74
N LEU A 28 -8.79 6.82 -17.86
CA LEU A 28 -7.88 7.01 -18.99
C LEU A 28 -8.50 6.64 -20.34
N LEU A 29 -9.23 5.51 -20.39
CA LEU A 29 -9.87 5.04 -21.64
C LEU A 29 -11.08 5.88 -22.06
N THR A 30 -11.76 6.51 -21.11
CA THR A 30 -12.99 7.29 -21.35
C THR A 30 -12.76 8.80 -21.36
N GLY A 31 -11.52 9.25 -21.18
CA GLY A 31 -11.17 10.68 -21.15
C GLY A 31 -11.62 11.41 -19.88
N HIS A 32 -11.96 10.69 -18.81
CA HIS A 32 -12.25 11.29 -17.51
C HIS A 32 -10.95 11.63 -16.76
N THR A 33 -11.02 12.55 -15.79
CA THR A 33 -9.88 12.93 -14.96
C THR A 33 -9.45 11.78 -14.03
N PRO A 34 -8.24 11.24 -14.16
CA PRO A 34 -7.74 10.17 -13.30
C PRO A 34 -7.45 10.67 -11.88
N ILE A 35 -7.36 9.75 -10.91
CA ILE A 35 -7.07 10.11 -9.51
C ILE A 35 -5.66 10.69 -9.40
N SER A 36 -4.72 10.18 -10.21
CA SER A 36 -3.33 10.61 -10.20
C SER A 36 -3.17 12.11 -10.47
N GLU A 37 -4.05 12.72 -11.27
CA GLU A 37 -3.99 14.15 -11.60
C GLU A 37 -4.30 15.07 -10.41
N TYR A 38 -5.01 14.56 -9.39
CA TYR A 38 -5.24 15.32 -8.15
C TYR A 38 -4.01 15.30 -7.23
N ILE A 39 -3.22 14.23 -7.26
CA ILE A 39 -2.08 14.04 -6.36
C ILE A 39 -0.77 14.55 -6.98
N ARG A 40 -0.64 14.47 -8.32
CA ARG A 40 0.55 14.88 -9.06
C ARG A 40 1.01 16.32 -8.75
N PRO A 41 0.13 17.35 -8.68
CA PRO A 41 0.55 18.71 -8.35
C PRO A 41 1.10 18.83 -6.92
N ALA A 42 0.50 18.12 -5.96
CA ALA A 42 0.95 18.13 -4.57
C ALA A 42 2.34 17.48 -4.43
N VAL A 43 2.56 16.35 -5.10
CA VAL A 43 3.87 15.68 -5.14
C VAL A 43 4.91 16.53 -5.86
N HIS A 44 4.52 17.19 -6.95
CA HIS A 44 5.44 18.04 -7.72
C HIS A 44 5.86 19.30 -6.94
N SER A 45 4.96 19.84 -6.11
CA SER A 45 5.25 21.01 -5.26
C SER A 45 6.22 20.68 -4.11
N TYR A 46 6.17 19.44 -3.59
CA TYR A 46 6.98 19.01 -2.45
C TYR A 46 7.60 17.61 -2.66
N PRO A 47 8.53 17.44 -3.62
CA PRO A 47 9.03 16.13 -4.01
C PRO A 47 9.79 15.44 -2.86
N GLY A 48 10.55 16.20 -2.06
CA GLY A 48 11.29 15.65 -0.92
C GLY A 48 10.38 15.11 0.19
N ILE A 49 9.30 15.83 0.52
CA ILE A 49 8.33 15.40 1.53
C ILE A 49 7.55 14.19 1.02
N ALA A 50 7.11 14.21 -0.24
CA ALA A 50 6.44 13.08 -0.86
C ALA A 50 7.30 11.81 -0.83
N PHE A 51 8.61 11.93 -1.10
CA PHE A 51 9.55 10.82 -1.00
C PHE A 51 9.65 10.27 0.42
N VAL A 52 9.82 11.12 1.43
CA VAL A 52 9.89 10.70 2.83
C VAL A 52 8.61 9.97 3.25
N ILE A 53 7.44 10.49 2.89
CA ILE A 53 6.15 9.86 3.17
C ILE A 53 6.07 8.47 2.51
N ALA A 54 6.49 8.35 1.25
CA ALA A 54 6.50 7.07 0.54
C ALA A 54 7.39 6.03 1.23
N VAL A 55 8.59 6.43 1.67
CA VAL A 55 9.52 5.56 2.42
C VAL A 55 8.89 5.10 3.74
N VAL A 56 8.31 6.03 4.51
CA VAL A 56 7.67 5.71 5.80
C VAL A 56 6.51 4.74 5.61
N ILE A 57 5.64 4.97 4.62
CA ILE A 57 4.55 4.04 4.29
C ILE A 57 5.10 2.67 3.91
N GLY A 58 6.16 2.61 3.09
CA GLY A 58 6.81 1.35 2.71
C GLY A 58 7.36 0.57 3.91
N ILE A 59 8.01 1.25 4.85
CA ILE A 59 8.51 0.63 6.09
C ILE A 59 7.35 0.09 6.94
N LEU A 60 6.29 0.88 7.12
CA LEU A 60 5.14 0.48 7.92
C LEU A 60 4.39 -0.70 7.29
N LEU A 61 4.18 -0.67 5.98
CA LEU A 61 3.57 -1.78 5.24
C LEU A 61 4.46 -3.02 5.27
N GLY A 62 5.77 -2.88 5.07
CA GLY A 62 6.72 -3.98 5.13
C GLY A 62 6.74 -4.63 6.52
N HIS A 63 6.81 -3.81 7.57
CA HIS A 63 6.74 -4.29 8.96
C HIS A 63 5.41 -4.98 9.26
N PHE A 64 4.29 -4.44 8.77
CA PHE A 64 2.96 -5.04 8.96
C PHE A 64 2.79 -6.36 8.22
N LEU A 65 3.26 -6.44 6.96
CA LEU A 65 3.11 -7.63 6.10
C LEU A 65 4.09 -8.75 6.44
N TRP A 66 5.32 -8.43 6.88
CA TRP A 66 6.36 -9.41 7.20
C TRP A 66 6.61 -9.64 8.70
N GLY A 67 6.08 -8.79 9.58
CA GLY A 67 6.17 -8.95 11.03
C GLY A 67 7.61 -8.93 11.60
N PRO A 68 7.77 -9.11 12.92
CA PRO A 68 9.08 -9.37 13.54
C PRO A 68 9.69 -10.67 12.99
N ALA A 69 11.02 -10.76 12.89
CA ALA A 69 11.76 -11.96 12.50
C ALA A 69 11.67 -13.13 13.52
N TYR A 70 10.62 -13.17 14.34
CA TYR A 70 10.34 -14.20 15.33
C TYR A 70 8.91 -14.70 15.12
N GLY A 71 8.78 -16.00 14.88
CA GLY A 71 7.52 -16.66 14.57
C GLY A 71 7.76 -18.13 14.23
N ARG A 72 6.67 -18.91 14.09
CA ARG A 72 6.75 -20.35 13.77
C ARG A 72 7.50 -20.68 12.48
N THR A 73 7.68 -19.70 11.59
CA THR A 73 8.41 -19.81 10.31
C THR A 73 9.72 -19.02 10.30
N SER A 74 10.16 -18.48 11.44
CA SER A 74 11.47 -17.84 11.57
C SER A 74 12.58 -18.91 11.54
N PRO A 75 13.69 -18.71 10.80
CA PRO A 75 14.87 -19.59 10.85
C PRO A 75 15.46 -19.71 12.25
N GLU A 76 15.28 -18.69 13.10
CA GLU A 76 15.78 -18.66 14.49
C GLU A 76 14.85 -19.39 15.48
N GLY A 77 13.66 -19.83 15.04
CA GLY A 77 12.66 -20.48 15.89
C GLY A 77 11.87 -19.51 16.78
N PRO A 78 10.83 -20.00 17.48
CA PRO A 78 10.13 -19.21 18.50
C PRO A 78 11.04 -18.95 19.70
N LYS A 79 11.03 -17.72 20.23
CA LYS A 79 11.58 -17.41 21.56
C LYS A 79 10.56 -17.78 22.64
#